data_AF-A0A7S1MSW0-F1
#
_entry.id   AF-A0A7S1MSW0-F1
#
_cell.length_a   1.000
_cell.length_b   1.000
_cell.length_c   1.000
_cell.angle_alpha   90.00
_cell.angle_beta   90.00
_cell.angle_gamma   90.00
#
_symmetry.space_group_name_H-M   'P 1'
#
loop_
_entity.id
_entity.type
_entity.pdbx_description
1 polymer ?
#
loop_
_entity_poly.entity_id
_entity_poly.type
_entity_poly.pdbx_seq_one_letter_code
_entity_poly.pdbx_strand_id
1 'polypeptide(L)'
;FWGNVFFLFFFFVEFLLKVMALSVDYFKVSWNLLDFAVLVGSIIEFAIEIASGNQGSAIVSVARTFRILRVFRSVKRIPNLRNVFHTLALSFFSIASVTVFIVIVLFIFGAIGRNVFGNVRQLEFLNRNANFRSLDVVFFMMFRLLTLDRWATIMGDLMNYYPPFCNNNQPGWTYVDPESGEEKECGVLND
;
A
#
# COMPACT_ATOMS: atom_id res chain seq x y z
N PHE A 1 26.75 -8.46 -13.14
CA PHE A 1 27.06 -9.82 -12.64
C PHE A 1 28.22 -9.82 -11.65
N TRP A 2 29.47 -9.61 -12.08
CA TRP A 2 30.67 -9.71 -11.23
C TRP A 2 30.68 -8.83 -9.97
N GLY A 3 30.18 -7.59 -10.06
CA GLY A 3 30.08 -6.71 -8.89
C GLY A 3 29.20 -7.27 -7.77
N ASN A 4 28.03 -7.84 -8.10
CA ASN A 4 27.11 -8.42 -7.11
C ASN A 4 27.72 -9.63 -6.39
N VAL A 5 28.46 -10.47 -7.13
CA VAL A 5 29.14 -11.64 -6.59
C VAL A 5 30.26 -11.23 -5.63
N PHE A 6 31.05 -10.22 -5.99
CA PHE A 6 32.08 -9.68 -5.11
C PHE A 6 31.50 -9.13 -3.80
N PHE A 7 30.42 -8.35 -3.89
CA PHE A 7 29.73 -7.83 -2.70
C PHE A 7 29.16 -8.95 -1.85
N LEU A 8 28.53 -9.97 -2.45
CA LEU A 8 28.01 -11.14 -1.75
C LEU A 8 29.11 -11.85 -0.96
N PHE A 9 30.25 -12.12 -1.60
CA PHE A 9 31.38 -12.78 -0.96
C PHE A 9 31.90 -11.99 0.24
N PHE A 10 32.10 -10.68 0.09
CA PHE A 10 32.55 -9.82 1.18
C PHE A 10 31.55 -9.83 2.36
N PHE A 11 30.25 -9.79 2.08
CA PHE A 11 29.21 -9.84 3.11
C PHE A 11 29.15 -11.20 3.82
N PHE A 12 29.39 -12.27 3.09
CA PHE A 12 29.47 -13.61 3.66
C PHE A 12 30.65 -13.72 4.63
N VAL A 13 31.82 -13.21 4.24
CA VAL A 13 33.01 -13.16 5.11
C VAL A 13 32.77 -12.27 6.35
N GLU A 14 32.20 -11.07 6.17
CA GLU A 14 31.86 -10.18 7.29
C GLU A 14 30.88 -10.84 8.27
N PHE A 15 29.89 -11.57 7.77
CA PHE A 15 28.96 -12.33 8.60
C PHE A 15 29.67 -13.43 9.39
N LEU A 16 30.48 -14.27 8.72
CA LEU A 16 31.23 -15.34 9.37
C LEU A 16 32.13 -14.81 10.49
N LEU A 17 32.88 -13.74 10.23
CA LEU A 17 33.75 -13.12 11.23
C LEU A 17 32.94 -12.64 12.45
N LYS A 18 31.80 -11.97 12.24
CA LYS A 18 30.95 -11.50 13.35
C LYS A 18 30.32 -12.65 14.13
N VAL A 19 29.90 -13.74 13.47
CA VAL A 19 29.34 -14.91 14.15
C VAL A 19 30.41 -15.66 14.92
N MET A 20 31.63 -15.79 14.40
CA MET A 20 32.73 -16.41 15.15
C MET A 20 33.11 -15.59 16.40
N ALA A 21 33.08 -14.26 16.30
CA ALA A 21 33.44 -13.38 17.40
C ALA A 21 32.33 -13.22 18.47
N LEU A 22 31.05 -13.16 18.07
CA LEU A 22 29.92 -12.89 18.98
C LEU A 22 29.03 -14.11 19.26
N SER A 23 29.20 -15.21 18.52
CA SER A 23 28.41 -16.44 18.66
C SER A 23 26.89 -16.16 18.69
N VAL A 24 26.18 -16.56 19.74
CA VAL A 24 24.72 -16.38 19.89
C VAL A 24 24.33 -14.91 20.12
N ASP A 25 25.20 -14.09 20.70
CA ASP A 25 24.91 -12.67 20.96
C ASP A 25 24.84 -11.84 19.67
N TYR A 26 25.33 -12.39 18.55
CA TYR A 26 25.15 -11.79 17.23
C TYR A 26 23.68 -11.50 16.91
N PHE A 27 22.77 -12.42 17.25
CA PHE A 27 21.35 -12.33 16.92
C PHE A 27 20.56 -11.40 17.84
N LYS A 28 21.12 -11.02 19.00
CA LYS A 28 20.46 -10.08 19.93
C LYS A 28 20.54 -8.62 19.46
N VAL A 29 21.50 -8.30 18.59
CA VAL A 29 21.70 -6.95 18.08
C VAL A 29 20.88 -6.75 16.80
N SER A 30 19.84 -5.91 16.83
CA SER A 30 18.93 -5.68 15.70
C SER A 30 19.64 -5.28 14.40
N TRP A 31 20.73 -4.51 14.52
CA TRP A 31 21.55 -4.10 13.38
C TRP A 31 22.40 -5.22 12.76
N ASN A 32 22.67 -6.28 13.50
CA ASN A 32 23.37 -7.47 12.98
C ASN A 32 22.36 -8.44 12.37
N LEU A 33 21.17 -8.55 12.95
CA LEU A 33 20.06 -9.29 12.34
C LEU A 33 19.69 -8.75 10.95
N LEU A 34 19.69 -7.41 10.79
CA LEU A 34 19.49 -6.77 9.48
C LEU A 34 20.62 -7.12 8.49
N ASP A 35 21.88 -7.07 8.93
CA ASP A 35 23.03 -7.45 8.10
C ASP A 35 22.90 -8.91 7.60
N PHE A 36 22.43 -9.82 8.47
CA PHE A 36 22.15 -11.22 8.10
C PHE A 36 21.00 -11.34 7.09
N ALA A 37 19.90 -10.62 7.28
CA ALA A 37 18.77 -10.62 6.34
C ALA A 37 19.20 -10.13 4.93
N VAL A 38 20.07 -9.12 4.85
CA VAL A 38 20.63 -8.63 3.59
C VAL A 38 21.48 -9.70 2.90
N LEU A 39 22.28 -10.46 3.67
CA LEU A 39 23.08 -11.57 3.15
C LEU A 39 22.19 -12.65 2.56
N VAL A 40 21.18 -13.11 3.31
CA VAL A 40 20.21 -14.13 2.84
C VAL A 40 19.47 -13.65 1.59
N GLY A 41 18.96 -12.42 1.59
CA GLY A 41 18.28 -11.84 0.42
C GLY A 41 19.18 -11.75 -0.80
N SER A 42 20.48 -11.46 -0.62
CA SER A 42 21.45 -11.42 -1.72
C SER A 42 21.79 -12.82 -2.26
N ILE A 43 21.80 -13.85 -1.41
CA ILE A 43 21.97 -15.26 -1.84
C ILE A 43 20.74 -15.69 -2.66
N ILE A 44 19.53 -15.38 -2.19
CA ILE A 44 18.27 -15.69 -2.89
C ILE A 44 18.25 -15.00 -4.26
N GLU A 45 18.61 -13.72 -4.31
CA GLU A 45 18.69 -12.96 -5.56
C GLU A 45 19.65 -13.64 -6.56
N PHE A 46 20.85 -14.02 -6.10
CA PHE A 46 21.85 -14.70 -6.93
C PHE A 46 21.38 -16.08 -7.41
N ALA A 47 20.74 -16.87 -6.53
CA ALA A 47 20.20 -18.18 -6.88
C ALA A 47 19.10 -18.08 -7.95
N ILE A 48 18.21 -17.09 -7.82
CA ILE A 48 17.14 -16.83 -8.81
C ILE A 48 17.73 -16.37 -10.15
N GLU A 49 18.75 -15.51 -10.14
CA GLU A 49 19.43 -15.03 -11.36
C GLU A 49 20.05 -16.19 -12.15
N ILE A 50 20.68 -17.15 -11.46
CA ILE A 50 21.24 -18.36 -12.08
C ILE A 50 20.13 -19.30 -12.59
N ALA A 51 19.12 -19.58 -11.78
CA ALA A 51 18.08 -20.57 -12.11
C ALA A 51 17.14 -20.11 -13.22
N SER A 52 16.84 -18.80 -13.30
CA SER A 52 15.85 -18.26 -14.25
C SER A 52 16.43 -17.84 -15.60
N GLY A 53 17.77 -17.85 -15.77
CA GLY A 53 18.42 -17.44 -17.02
C GLY A 53 18.01 -16.04 -17.50
N ASN A 54 17.68 -15.13 -16.58
CA ASN A 54 17.13 -13.79 -16.85
C ASN A 54 15.77 -13.72 -17.58
N GLN A 55 15.00 -14.81 -17.64
CA GLN A 55 13.63 -14.73 -18.15
C GLN A 55 12.76 -13.93 -17.18
N GLY A 56 12.09 -12.89 -17.70
CA GLY A 56 11.35 -11.87 -16.94
C GLY A 56 10.09 -12.38 -16.23
N SER A 57 10.22 -13.33 -15.33
CA SER A 57 9.15 -13.82 -14.46
C SER A 57 8.89 -12.85 -13.29
N ALA A 58 7.67 -12.89 -12.74
CA ALA A 58 7.30 -12.09 -11.56
C ALA A 58 8.26 -12.32 -10.37
N ILE A 59 8.83 -13.52 -10.26
CA ILE A 59 9.79 -13.89 -9.20
C ILE A 59 11.08 -13.10 -9.31
N VAL A 60 11.58 -12.85 -10.53
CA VAL A 60 12.77 -12.03 -10.77
C VAL A 60 12.50 -10.57 -10.40
N SER A 61 11.28 -10.07 -10.63
CA SER A 61 10.88 -8.72 -10.23
C SER A 61 10.93 -8.55 -8.71
N VAL A 62 10.35 -9.51 -7.96
CA VAL A 62 10.40 -9.51 -6.49
C VAL A 62 11.84 -9.65 -5.97
N ALA A 63 12.66 -10.51 -6.60
CA ALA A 63 14.05 -10.69 -6.22
C ALA A 63 14.85 -9.38 -6.30
N ARG A 64 14.59 -8.54 -7.31
CA ARG A 64 15.23 -7.22 -7.46
C ARG A 64 14.87 -6.27 -6.32
N THR A 65 13.69 -6.40 -5.72
CA THR A 65 13.25 -5.58 -4.58
C THR A 65 14.11 -5.81 -3.33
N PHE A 66 14.70 -7.00 -3.13
CA PHE A 66 15.60 -7.26 -2.00
C PHE A 66 16.86 -6.37 -2.01
N ARG A 67 17.22 -5.76 -3.15
CA ARG A 67 18.30 -4.77 -3.22
C ARG A 67 18.01 -3.55 -2.33
N ILE A 68 16.75 -3.21 -2.08
CA ILE A 68 16.36 -2.12 -1.18
C ILE A 68 16.89 -2.39 0.25
N LEU A 69 16.97 -3.65 0.69
CA LEU A 69 17.56 -4.01 1.99
C LEU A 69 19.01 -3.53 2.13
N ARG A 70 19.77 -3.48 1.03
CA ARG A 70 21.14 -2.96 1.04
C ARG A 70 21.20 -1.47 1.36
N VAL A 71 20.16 -0.69 1.01
CA VAL A 71 20.07 0.74 1.35
C VAL A 71 19.96 0.93 2.86
N PHE A 72 19.27 0.02 3.57
CA PHE A 72 19.21 0.03 5.03
C PHE A 72 20.56 -0.23 5.70
N ARG A 73 21.52 -0.84 5.01
CA ARG A 73 22.89 -0.94 5.52
C ARG A 73 23.59 0.43 5.57
N SER A 74 23.32 1.29 4.58
CA SER A 74 23.85 2.66 4.58
C SER A 74 23.31 3.47 5.75
N VAL A 75 22.05 3.22 6.15
CA VAL A 75 21.43 3.82 7.35
C VAL A 75 22.24 3.53 8.62
N LYS A 76 22.72 2.29 8.82
CA LYS A 76 23.52 1.91 9.99
C LYS A 76 24.83 2.69 10.10
N ARG A 77 25.43 3.06 8.97
CA ARG A 77 26.74 3.75 8.91
C ARG A 77 26.64 5.24 9.22
N ILE A 78 25.45 5.84 9.04
CA ILE A 78 25.23 7.26 9.28
C ILE A 78 24.56 7.43 10.66
N PRO A 79 25.28 7.92 11.69
CA PRO A 79 24.77 7.98 13.06
C PRO A 79 23.51 8.82 13.19
N ASN A 80 23.42 9.93 12.44
CA ASN A 80 22.24 10.80 12.42
C ASN A 80 21.00 10.06 11.88
N LEU A 81 21.16 9.31 10.78
CA LEU A 81 20.07 8.57 10.16
C LEU A 81 19.63 7.40 11.06
N ARG A 82 20.59 6.72 11.70
CA ARG A 82 20.32 5.68 12.70
C ARG A 82 19.44 6.19 13.84
N ASN A 83 19.71 7.40 14.34
CA ASN A 83 18.91 7.99 15.41
C ASN A 83 17.48 8.31 14.95
N VAL A 84 17.30 8.81 13.72
CA VAL A 84 15.97 9.02 13.12
C VAL A 84 15.20 7.71 13.00
N PHE A 85 15.83 6.63 12.51
CA PHE A 85 15.18 5.32 12.43
C PHE A 85 14.82 4.76 13.81
N HIS A 86 15.67 4.98 14.82
CA HIS A 86 15.39 4.56 16.18
C HIS A 86 14.18 5.31 16.76
N THR A 87 14.10 6.63 16.59
CA THR A 87 12.93 7.40 17.05
C THR A 87 11.67 7.04 16.27
N LEU A 88 11.76 6.80 14.96
CA LEU A 88 10.64 6.29 14.16
C LEU A 88 10.15 4.93 14.66
N ALA A 89 11.05 4.00 14.98
CA ALA A 89 10.69 2.68 15.50
C ALA A 89 9.99 2.77 16.86
N LEU A 90 10.45 3.66 17.75
CA LEU A 90 9.78 3.91 19.03
C LEU A 90 8.39 4.51 18.83
N SER A 91 8.25 5.47 17.92
CA SER A 91 6.96 6.10 17.61
C SER A 91 5.99 5.16 16.91
N PHE A 92 6.49 4.18 16.14
CA PHE A 92 5.66 3.23 15.40
C PHE A 92 4.68 2.47 16.30
N PHE A 93 5.13 2.01 17.47
CA PHE A 93 4.25 1.31 18.42
C PHE A 93 3.14 2.21 18.98
N SER A 94 3.47 3.48 19.24
CA SER A 94 2.48 4.48 19.67
C SER A 94 1.47 4.79 18.56
N ILE A 95 1.95 5.02 17.33
CA ILE A 95 1.12 5.30 16.16
C ILE A 95 0.19 4.12 15.84
N ALA A 96 0.65 2.88 15.98
CA ALA A 96 -0.14 1.69 15.68
C ALA A 96 -1.48 1.66 16.46
N SER A 97 -1.48 2.11 17.71
CA SER A 97 -2.69 2.16 18.54
C SER A 97 -3.73 3.13 17.96
N VAL A 98 -3.29 4.30 17.49
CA VAL A 98 -4.15 5.30 16.82
C VAL A 98 -4.59 4.79 15.44
N THR A 99 -3.71 4.11 14.70
CA THR A 99 -4.04 3.53 13.40
C THR A 99 -5.17 2.52 13.50
N VAL A 100 -5.21 1.68 14.53
CA VAL A 100 -6.31 0.73 14.75
C VAL A 100 -7.64 1.46 14.90
N PHE A 101 -7.67 2.54 15.68
CA PHE A 101 -8.88 3.36 15.82
C PHE A 101 -9.32 3.96 14.47
N ILE A 102 -8.38 4.50 13.70
CA ILE A 102 -8.66 5.03 12.36
C ILE A 102 -9.23 3.94 11.45
N VAL A 103 -8.65 2.74 11.43
CA VAL A 103 -9.14 1.62 10.60
C VAL A 103 -10.57 1.24 10.94
N ILE A 104 -10.95 1.23 12.23
CA ILE A 104 -12.34 0.97 12.65
C ILE A 104 -13.27 2.05 12.13
N VAL A 105 -12.88 3.33 12.24
CA VAL A 105 -13.66 4.45 11.73
C VAL A 105 -13.84 4.33 10.21
N LEU A 106 -12.77 4.05 9.45
CA LEU A 106 -12.84 3.82 8.00
C LEU A 106 -13.73 2.63 7.65
N PHE A 107 -13.73 1.58 8.46
CA PHE A 107 -14.60 0.41 8.25
C PHE A 107 -16.09 0.77 8.41
N ILE A 108 -16.44 1.51 9.47
CA ILE A 108 -17.83 1.96 9.71
C ILE A 108 -18.30 2.86 8.56
N PHE A 109 -17.52 3.90 8.23
CA PHE A 109 -17.87 4.81 7.14
C PHE A 109 -17.86 4.13 5.78
N GLY A 110 -16.96 3.18 5.55
CA GLY A 110 -16.94 2.36 4.34
C GLY A 110 -18.20 1.50 4.21
N ALA A 111 -18.63 0.85 5.29
CA ALA A 111 -19.86 0.05 5.30
C ALA A 111 -21.10 0.93 5.00
N ILE A 112 -21.17 2.12 5.59
CA ILE A 112 -22.22 3.10 5.27
C ILE A 112 -22.13 3.51 3.79
N GLY A 113 -20.94 3.93 3.35
CA GLY A 113 -20.69 4.36 1.98
C GLY A 113 -21.02 3.29 0.93
N ARG A 114 -20.83 2.01 1.25
CA ARG A 114 -21.27 0.89 0.39
C ARG A 114 -22.78 0.81 0.25
N ASN A 115 -23.52 0.96 1.34
CA ASN A 115 -24.99 0.91 1.29
C ASN A 115 -25.57 2.12 0.55
N VAL A 116 -24.90 3.27 0.64
CA VAL A 116 -25.35 4.53 0.05
C VAL A 116 -24.91 4.67 -1.41
N PHE A 117 -23.62 4.52 -1.68
CA PHE A 117 -23.01 4.80 -2.99
C PHE A 117 -22.66 3.54 -3.78
N GLY A 118 -22.98 2.34 -3.29
CA GLY A 118 -22.58 1.08 -3.91
C GLY A 118 -23.06 0.92 -5.34
N ASN A 119 -24.24 1.45 -5.67
CA ASN A 119 -24.81 1.29 -7.00
C ASN A 119 -24.40 2.41 -7.96
N VAL A 120 -23.82 3.53 -7.49
CA VAL A 120 -23.53 4.75 -8.30
C VAL A 120 -22.77 4.40 -9.58
N ARG A 121 -23.15 5.07 -10.68
CA ARG A 121 -22.52 4.92 -11.99
C ARG A 121 -21.03 5.25 -11.89
N GLN A 122 -20.19 4.40 -12.48
CA GLN A 122 -18.76 4.64 -12.53
C GLN A 122 -18.42 5.67 -13.62
N LEU A 123 -17.60 6.65 -13.25
CA LEU A 123 -17.17 7.79 -14.05
C LEU A 123 -15.64 7.80 -14.12
N GLU A 124 -15.04 8.97 -14.34
CA GLU A 124 -13.59 9.11 -14.53
C GLU A 124 -12.78 8.81 -13.26
N PHE A 125 -13.24 9.29 -12.10
CA PHE A 125 -12.56 9.17 -10.81
C PHE A 125 -13.16 8.07 -9.94
N LEU A 126 -14.48 7.89 -10.02
CA LEU A 126 -15.19 6.76 -9.45
C LEU A 126 -15.18 5.59 -10.44
N ASN A 127 -14.14 4.75 -10.39
CA ASN A 127 -13.92 3.69 -11.37
C ASN A 127 -13.90 2.29 -10.73
N ARG A 128 -13.63 1.25 -11.52
CA ARG A 128 -13.57 -0.14 -11.05
C ARG A 128 -12.61 -0.38 -9.87
N ASN A 129 -11.57 0.45 -9.72
CA ASN A 129 -10.57 0.32 -8.64
C ASN A 129 -10.77 1.34 -7.51
N ALA A 130 -11.73 2.26 -7.64
CA ALA A 130 -12.05 3.31 -6.68
C ALA A 130 -13.57 3.51 -6.67
N ASN A 131 -14.28 2.60 -6.02
CA ASN A 131 -15.74 2.61 -5.92
C ASN A 131 -16.22 2.06 -4.57
N PHE A 132 -17.54 2.00 -4.40
CA PHE A 132 -18.21 1.58 -3.18
C PHE A 132 -18.89 0.19 -3.28
N ARG A 133 -18.57 -0.65 -4.27
CA ARG A 133 -19.29 -1.92 -4.52
C ARG A 133 -18.84 -3.07 -3.64
N SER A 134 -17.53 -3.26 -3.47
CA SER A 134 -16.95 -4.37 -2.72
C SER A 134 -16.16 -3.88 -1.51
N LEU A 135 -16.16 -4.64 -0.42
CA LEU A 135 -15.61 -4.20 0.86
C LEU A 135 -14.10 -3.94 0.81
N ASP A 136 -13.37 -4.70 0.00
CA ASP A 136 -11.93 -4.54 -0.25
C ASP A 136 -11.62 -3.21 -0.95
N VAL A 137 -12.35 -2.90 -2.03
CA VAL A 137 -12.17 -1.65 -2.78
C VAL A 137 -12.65 -0.45 -1.96
N VAL A 138 -13.74 -0.61 -1.20
CA VAL A 138 -14.25 0.39 -0.26
C VAL A 138 -13.21 0.75 0.79
N PHE A 139 -12.48 -0.22 1.34
CA PHE A 139 -11.44 0.07 2.33
C PHE A 139 -10.34 0.96 1.75
N PHE A 140 -9.82 0.62 0.57
CA PHE A 140 -8.83 1.44 -0.12
C PHE A 140 -9.39 2.81 -0.54
N MET A 141 -10.68 2.86 -0.90
CA MET A 141 -11.38 4.10 -1.20
C MET A 141 -11.49 5.00 0.04
N MET A 142 -11.82 4.45 1.20
CA MET A 142 -11.86 5.20 2.47
C MET A 142 -10.47 5.68 2.88
N PHE A 143 -9.44 4.85 2.71
CA PHE A 143 -8.06 5.28 2.91
C PHE A 143 -7.68 6.45 2.01
N ARG A 144 -8.08 6.40 0.73
CA ARG A 144 -7.86 7.47 -0.23
C ARG A 144 -8.56 8.78 0.18
N LEU A 145 -9.79 8.69 0.67
CA LEU A 145 -10.52 9.84 1.19
C LEU A 145 -9.91 10.38 2.48
N LEU A 146 -9.39 9.51 3.36
CA LEU A 146 -8.68 9.92 4.57
C LEU A 146 -7.42 10.73 4.25
N THR A 147 -6.65 10.32 3.25
CA THR A 147 -5.47 11.07 2.80
C THR A 147 -5.84 12.28 1.94
N LEU A 148 -7.13 12.52 1.71
CA LEU A 148 -7.68 13.57 0.85
C LEU A 148 -7.14 13.50 -0.59
N ASP A 149 -6.75 12.32 -1.06
CA ASP A 149 -6.28 12.16 -2.43
C ASP A 149 -7.47 12.20 -3.40
N ARG A 150 -7.53 13.26 -4.22
CA ARG A 150 -8.57 13.45 -5.26
C ARG A 150 -10.01 13.38 -4.72
N TRP A 151 -10.21 13.72 -3.44
CA TRP A 151 -11.52 13.66 -2.78
C TRP A 151 -12.57 14.54 -3.48
N ALA A 152 -12.19 15.75 -3.92
CA ALA A 152 -13.11 16.69 -4.56
C ALA A 152 -13.65 16.16 -5.89
N THR A 153 -12.80 15.51 -6.68
CA THR A 153 -13.22 14.90 -7.96
C THR A 153 -14.07 13.65 -7.75
N ILE A 154 -13.79 12.86 -6.71
CA ILE A 154 -14.64 11.73 -6.32
C ILE A 154 -16.02 12.21 -5.90
N MET A 155 -16.08 13.28 -5.09
CA MET A 155 -17.35 13.88 -4.68
C MET A 155 -18.10 14.45 -5.89
N GLY A 156 -17.39 15.06 -6.84
CA GLY A 156 -17.97 15.50 -8.11
C GLY A 156 -18.65 14.36 -8.86
N ASP A 157 -17.98 13.21 -8.97
CA ASP A 157 -18.56 12.02 -9.61
C ASP A 157 -19.78 11.47 -8.84
N LEU A 158 -19.74 11.48 -7.51
CA LEU A 158 -20.87 11.07 -6.66
C LEU A 158 -22.06 12.06 -6.74
N MET A 159 -21.80 13.33 -7.04
CA MET A 159 -22.82 14.38 -7.20
C MET A 159 -23.47 14.39 -8.59
N ASN A 160 -23.05 13.51 -9.51
CA ASN A 160 -23.71 13.36 -10.81
C ASN A 160 -24.91 12.38 -10.70
N TYR A 161 -25.97 12.82 -10.02
CA TYR A 161 -27.18 12.04 -9.77
C TYR A 161 -28.41 12.48 -10.60
N TYR A 162 -28.18 13.29 -11.64
CA TYR A 162 -29.20 13.74 -12.60
C TYR A 162 -28.93 13.14 -14.01
N PRO A 163 -29.93 13.08 -14.90
CA PRO A 163 -29.76 12.54 -16.26
C PRO A 163 -28.66 13.31 -17.04
N PRO A 164 -27.76 12.64 -17.79
CA PRO A 164 -27.78 11.25 -18.27
C PRO A 164 -27.05 10.23 -17.35
N PHE A 165 -26.70 10.61 -16.13
CA PHE A 165 -25.87 9.78 -15.24
C PHE A 165 -26.68 8.79 -14.39
N CYS A 166 -28.00 8.87 -14.46
CA CYS A 166 -28.96 8.06 -13.72
C CYS A 166 -30.17 7.71 -14.61
N ASN A 167 -30.98 6.73 -14.21
CA ASN A 167 -32.17 6.25 -14.92
C ASN A 167 -33.46 6.58 -14.16
N ASN A 168 -34.30 7.44 -14.74
CA ASN A 168 -35.58 7.86 -14.15
C ASN A 168 -36.60 6.72 -13.97
N ASN A 169 -36.37 5.57 -14.60
CA ASN A 169 -37.29 4.42 -14.54
C ASN A 169 -37.02 3.49 -13.34
N GLN A 170 -35.99 3.77 -12.55
CA GLN A 170 -35.65 3.01 -11.36
C GLN A 170 -35.82 3.88 -10.12
N PRO A 171 -36.32 3.33 -9.00
CA PRO A 171 -36.33 4.06 -7.74
C PRO A 171 -34.89 4.28 -7.25
N GLY A 172 -34.60 5.46 -6.73
CA GLY A 172 -33.27 5.79 -6.24
C GLY A 172 -33.17 7.16 -5.61
N TRP A 173 -32.17 7.95 -6.02
CA TRP A 173 -31.91 9.26 -5.44
C TRP A 173 -32.92 10.28 -5.95
N THR A 174 -33.46 11.10 -5.05
CA THR A 174 -34.30 12.24 -5.44
C THR A 174 -33.43 13.43 -5.85
N TYR A 175 -33.78 14.08 -6.94
CA TYR A 175 -33.16 15.32 -7.41
C TYR A 175 -34.20 16.37 -7.73
N VAL A 176 -33.85 17.64 -7.51
CA VAL A 176 -34.66 18.76 -7.98
C VAL A 176 -34.25 19.04 -9.41
N ASP A 177 -35.19 18.91 -10.34
CA ASP A 177 -34.94 19.17 -11.74
C ASP A 177 -34.74 20.69 -11.96
N PRO A 178 -33.58 21.14 -12.46
CA PRO A 178 -33.30 22.57 -12.63
C PRO A 178 -34.25 23.27 -13.62
N GLU A 179 -34.90 22.52 -14.52
CA GLU A 179 -35.84 23.07 -15.51
C GLU A 179 -37.27 23.18 -14.98
N SER A 180 -37.75 22.16 -14.27
CA SER A 180 -39.14 22.10 -13.78
C SER A 180 -39.30 22.50 -12.31
N GLY A 181 -38.22 22.51 -11.53
CA GLY A 181 -38.24 22.76 -10.10
C GLY A 181 -38.92 21.64 -9.28
N GLU A 182 -39.33 20.56 -9.93
CA GLU A 182 -40.00 19.43 -9.30
C GLU A 182 -38.97 18.43 -8.77
N GLU A 183 -39.29 17.80 -7.63
CA GLU A 183 -38.54 16.66 -7.13
C GLU A 183 -38.86 15.42 -7.97
N LYS A 184 -37.83 14.85 -8.60
CA LYS A 184 -37.91 13.63 -9.40
C LYS A 184 -37.00 12.57 -8.82
N GLU A 185 -37.42 11.32 -8.90
CA GLU A 185 -36.55 10.19 -8.56
C GLU A 185 -35.70 9.79 -9.76
N CYS A 186 -34.42 9.55 -9.50
CA CYS A 186 -33.51 8.97 -10.45
C CYS A 186 -32.79 7.78 -9.82
N GLY A 187 -33.11 6.60 -10.33
CA GLY A 187 -32.44 5.37 -9.99
C GLY A 187 -31.07 5.30 -10.60
N VAL A 188 -30.24 4.41 -10.06
CA VAL A 188 -28.87 4.32 -10.50
C VAL A 188 -28.79 3.44 -11.75
N LEU A 189 -27.97 3.81 -12.73
CA LEU A 189 -27.74 2.97 -13.91
C LEU A 189 -27.09 1.66 -13.47
N ASN A 190 -27.86 0.57 -13.47
CA ASN A 190 -27.30 -0.77 -13.52
C ASN A 190 -26.63 -0.93 -14.90
N ASP A 191 -25.29 -0.95 -14.92
CA ASP A 191 -24.53 -1.45 -16.07
C ASP A 191 -24.84 -2.94 -16.31
#